data_AF-A0AAD6ZB14-F1
#
_entry.id   AF-A0AAD6ZB14-F1
#
_cell.length_a   1.000
_cell.length_b   1.000
_cell.length_c   1.000
_cell.angle_alpha   90.00
_cell.angle_beta   90.00
_cell.angle_gamma   90.00
#
_symmetry.space_group_name_H-M   'P 1'
#
loop_
_entity.id
_entity.type
_entity.pdbx_description
1 polymer ?
#
loop_
_entity_poly.entity_id
_entity_poly.type
_entity_poly.pdbx_seq_one_letter_code
_entity_poly.pdbx_strand_id
1 'polypeptide(L)'
;EDDDSDIEDDTKPTPEEALENQIEGDLAQNIHHQPVKVARHHSPFHDPNSEAYFLDVLRDVLADPEAIPEDYGILEDEWEDNDYPEIESIKLGTSGKELLIVLLRHKWFLRAVQWVQALDLLTRCLHELEEAMGSDDGHADESSENE
;
A
#
# COMPACT_ATOMS: atom_id res chain seq x y z
N GLU A 1 20.58 27.59 55.99
CA GLU A 1 19.45 26.66 55.86
C GLU A 1 19.60 26.06 54.48
N ASP A 2 20.20 24.88 54.43
CA ASP A 2 20.47 24.12 53.22
C ASP A 2 19.21 23.28 52.94
N ASP A 3 18.55 23.56 51.81
CA ASP A 3 17.36 22.85 51.36
C ASP A 3 17.80 21.78 50.34
N ASP A 4 18.26 20.64 50.85
CA ASP A 4 18.50 19.41 50.10
C ASP A 4 17.14 18.84 49.68
N SER A 5 16.65 19.29 48.51
CA SER A 5 15.62 18.55 47.79
C SER A 5 16.29 17.50 46.92
N ASP A 6 16.50 16.31 47.50
CA ASP A 6 16.71 15.06 46.77
C ASP A 6 15.47 14.81 45.89
N ILE A 7 15.51 15.32 44.66
CA ILE A 7 14.65 14.84 43.58
C ILE A 7 15.20 13.46 43.21
N GLU A 8 14.61 12.43 43.79
CA GLU A 8 14.73 11.07 43.27
C GLU A 8 14.23 11.09 41.81
N ASP A 9 15.17 10.95 40.88
CA ASP A 9 14.96 10.72 39.46
C ASP A 9 14.26 9.36 39.27
N ASP A 10 12.95 9.30 39.55
CA ASP A 10 12.09 8.15 39.26
C ASP A 10 11.67 8.16 37.78
N THR A 11 12.65 8.25 36.88
CA THR A 11 12.45 8.08 35.43
C THR A 11 12.40 6.58 35.12
N LYS A 12 11.42 5.88 35.71
CA LYS A 12 11.07 4.55 35.22
C LYS A 12 10.36 4.73 33.89
N PRO A 13 10.83 4.09 32.80
CA PRO A 13 10.15 4.17 31.52
C PRO A 13 8.70 3.74 31.70
N THR A 14 7.80 4.49 31.10
CA THR A 14 6.40 4.10 31.03
C THR A 14 6.27 2.73 30.35
N PRO A 15 5.19 1.98 30.59
CA PRO A 15 5.00 0.68 29.92
C PRO A 15 5.05 0.76 28.39
N GLU A 16 4.65 1.90 27.80
CA GLU A 16 4.73 2.17 26.36
C GLU A 16 6.18 2.34 25.91
N GLU A 17 6.97 3.19 26.60
CA GLU A 17 8.40 3.37 26.31
C GLU A 17 9.20 2.08 26.52
N ALA A 18 8.86 1.27 27.53
CA ALA A 18 9.51 -0.02 27.76
C ALA A 18 9.25 -1.01 26.61
N LEU A 19 8.04 -1.00 26.04
CA LEU A 19 7.67 -1.82 24.89
C LEU A 19 8.37 -1.34 23.61
N GLU A 20 8.41 -0.03 23.37
CA GLU A 20 9.14 0.57 22.25
C GLU A 20 10.63 0.22 22.30
N ASN A 21 11.27 0.39 23.46
CA ASN A 21 12.67 0.02 23.66
C ASN A 21 12.93 -1.49 23.45
N GLN A 22 11.99 -2.35 23.85
CA GLN A 22 12.09 -3.78 23.61
C GLN A 22 12.00 -4.11 22.11
N ILE A 23 11.02 -3.52 21.40
CA ILE A 23 10.83 -3.70 19.96
C ILE A 23 12.06 -3.18 19.20
N GLU A 24 12.58 -2.01 19.56
CA GLU A 24 13.81 -1.46 18.97
C GLU A 24 15.01 -2.37 19.20
N GLY A 25 15.19 -2.91 20.41
CA GLY A 25 16.27 -3.84 20.72
C GLY A 25 16.21 -5.14 19.90
N ASP A 26 15.01 -5.71 19.74
CA ASP A 26 14.78 -6.93 18.97
C ASP A 26 14.98 -6.70 17.46
N LEU A 27 14.66 -5.50 16.97
CA LEU A 27 14.79 -5.13 15.55
C LEU A 27 16.20 -4.67 15.18
N ALA A 28 16.94 -4.03 16.10
CA ALA A 28 18.25 -3.43 15.82
C ALA A 28 19.29 -4.46 15.32
N GLN A 29 19.19 -5.71 15.75
CA GLN A 29 20.08 -6.78 15.28
C GLN A 29 19.78 -7.22 13.84
N ASN A 30 18.55 -6.99 13.35
CA ASN A 30 18.06 -7.50 12.07
C ASN A 30 17.95 -6.41 10.99
N ILE A 31 17.94 -5.12 11.36
CA ILE A 31 17.88 -3.99 10.43
C ILE A 31 19.31 -3.50 10.14
N HIS A 32 19.91 -4.03 9.07
CA HIS A 32 21.27 -3.64 8.65
C HIS A 32 21.31 -2.50 7.62
N HIS A 33 20.15 -2.00 7.18
CA HIS A 33 20.07 -0.89 6.23
C HIS A 33 19.68 0.40 6.94
N GLN A 34 20.23 1.53 6.48
CA GLN A 34 19.71 2.84 6.89
C GLN A 34 18.20 2.90 6.60
N PRO A 35 17.40 3.59 7.43
CA PRO A 35 15.99 3.79 7.15
C PRO A 35 15.81 4.33 5.73
N VAL A 36 15.04 3.60 4.92
CA VAL A 36 14.69 4.07 3.59
C VAL A 36 13.86 5.33 3.79
N LYS A 37 14.25 6.44 3.15
CA LYS A 37 13.42 7.65 3.13
C LYS A 37 12.14 7.29 2.38
N VAL A 38 11.11 6.93 3.13
CA VAL A 38 9.77 6.71 2.57
C VAL A 38 9.41 8.00 1.85
N ALA A 39 9.06 7.88 0.58
CA ALA A 39 8.60 9.04 -0.17
C ALA A 39 7.39 9.62 0.59
N ARG A 40 7.42 10.94 0.84
CA ARG A 40 6.32 11.65 1.50
C ARG A 40 5.12 11.82 0.56
N HIS A 41 4.86 10.84 -0.31
CA HIS A 41 3.69 10.90 -1.16
C HIS A 41 2.48 10.91 -0.23
N HIS A 42 1.73 12.00 -0.34
CA HIS A 42 0.40 12.11 0.21
C HIS A 42 -0.48 11.01 -0.39
N SER A 43 -1.59 10.74 0.28
CA SER A 43 -2.66 9.87 -0.21
C SER A 43 -2.82 9.99 -1.74
N PRO A 44 -3.07 8.87 -2.47
CA PRO A 44 -3.35 8.94 -3.91
C PRO A 44 -4.60 9.79 -4.21
N PHE A 45 -5.40 10.11 -3.19
CA PHE A 45 -6.56 10.99 -3.29
C PHE A 45 -6.20 12.43 -2.92
N HIS A 46 -6.62 13.37 -3.77
CA HIS A 46 -6.40 14.81 -3.55
C HIS A 46 -7.25 15.38 -2.40
N ASP A 47 -8.40 14.77 -2.12
CA ASP A 47 -9.31 15.19 -1.06
C ASP A 47 -10.04 13.99 -0.42
N PRO A 48 -10.57 14.15 0.82
CA PRO A 48 -11.25 13.07 1.53
C PRO A 48 -12.53 12.55 0.85
N ASN A 49 -13.21 13.34 0.01
CA ASN A 49 -14.42 12.86 -0.66
C ASN A 49 -14.09 11.89 -1.79
N SER A 50 -13.00 12.14 -2.53
CA SER A 50 -12.50 11.21 -3.54
C SER A 50 -12.09 9.87 -2.93
N GLU A 51 -11.45 9.90 -1.76
CA GLU A 51 -11.14 8.69 -0.99
C GLU A 51 -12.41 7.95 -0.53
N ALA A 52 -13.39 8.67 0.03
CA ALA A 52 -14.66 8.07 0.45
C ALA A 52 -15.42 7.44 -0.72
N TYR A 53 -15.44 8.13 -1.87
CA TYR A 53 -16.05 7.63 -3.11
C TYR A 53 -15.36 6.35 -3.58
N PHE A 54 -14.02 6.33 -3.64
CA PHE A 54 -13.26 5.12 -3.97
C PHE A 54 -13.59 3.96 -3.04
N LEU A 55 -13.63 4.20 -1.72
CA LEU A 55 -13.94 3.15 -0.74
C LEU A 55 -15.37 2.61 -0.88
N ASP A 56 -16.34 3.47 -1.21
CA ASP A 56 -17.71 3.06 -1.46
C ASP A 56 -17.83 2.20 -2.72
N VAL A 57 -17.20 2.61 -3.83
CA VAL A 57 -17.19 1.83 -5.08
C VAL A 57 -16.41 0.52 -4.90
N LEU A 58 -15.28 0.57 -4.19
CA LEU A 58 -14.48 -0.62 -3.90
C LEU A 58 -15.31 -1.66 -3.14
N ARG A 59 -16.11 -1.25 -2.15
CA ARG A 59 -16.99 -2.17 -1.42
C ARG A 59 -17.98 -2.87 -2.35
N ASP A 60 -18.51 -2.17 -3.34
CA ASP A 60 -19.46 -2.72 -4.29
C ASP A 60 -18.76 -3.70 -5.27
N VAL A 61 -17.56 -3.37 -5.75
CA VAL A 61 -16.75 -4.25 -6.61
C VAL A 61 -16.32 -5.51 -5.85
N LEU A 62 -15.86 -5.39 -4.61
CA LEU A 62 -15.44 -6.53 -3.78
C LEU A 62 -16.60 -7.47 -3.42
N ALA A 63 -17.85 -7.01 -3.52
CA ALA A 63 -19.03 -7.84 -3.34
C ALA A 63 -19.32 -8.73 -4.56
N ASP A 64 -18.74 -8.41 -5.72
CA ASP A 64 -18.85 -9.18 -6.95
C ASP A 64 -17.56 -9.98 -7.22
N PRO A 65 -17.55 -11.29 -6.96
CA PRO A 65 -16.37 -12.12 -7.20
C PRO A 65 -16.09 -12.38 -8.69
N GLU A 66 -17.04 -12.09 -9.59
CA GLU A 66 -16.88 -12.30 -11.03
C GLU A 66 -16.27 -11.08 -11.75
N ALA A 67 -16.23 -9.92 -11.07
CA ALA A 67 -15.63 -8.69 -11.58
C ALA A 67 -14.10 -8.72 -11.49
N ILE A 68 -13.44 -9.65 -12.19
CA ILE A 68 -11.97 -9.79 -12.22
C ILE A 68 -11.43 -9.05 -13.46
N PRO A 69 -10.52 -8.07 -13.30
CA PRO A 69 -9.90 -7.38 -14.43
C PRO A 69 -8.91 -8.29 -15.17
N GLU A 70 -8.82 -8.10 -16.49
CA GLU A 70 -7.85 -8.76 -17.38
C GLU A 70 -6.44 -8.18 -17.22
N ASP A 71 -5.42 -8.92 -17.65
CA ASP A 71 -4.00 -8.57 -17.67
C ASP A 71 -3.33 -8.49 -16.28
N TYR A 72 -3.89 -9.15 -15.27
CA TYR A 72 -3.33 -9.19 -13.90
C TYR A 72 -2.84 -10.59 -13.46
N GLY A 73 -2.94 -11.61 -14.31
CA GLY A 73 -2.47 -12.98 -14.01
C GLY A 73 -3.36 -13.76 -13.04
N ILE A 74 -4.65 -13.42 -12.96
CA ILE A 74 -5.64 -14.02 -12.07
C ILE A 74 -6.67 -14.85 -12.83
N LEU A 75 -6.91 -14.55 -14.10
CA LEU A 75 -7.85 -15.31 -14.91
C LEU A 75 -7.20 -16.64 -15.35
N GLU A 76 -8.02 -17.68 -15.50
CA GLU A 76 -7.52 -19.04 -15.77
C GLU A 76 -6.76 -19.14 -17.11
N ASP A 77 -7.13 -18.30 -18.08
CA ASP A 77 -6.51 -18.20 -19.40
C ASP A 77 -5.18 -17.44 -19.40
N GLU A 78 -4.84 -16.73 -18.32
CA GLU A 78 -3.55 -16.08 -18.12
C GLU A 78 -2.50 -17.03 -17.51
N TRP A 79 -2.91 -18.22 -17.05
CA TRP A 79 -2.02 -19.17 -16.39
C TRP A 79 -1.35 -20.11 -17.39
N GLU A 80 -0.02 -20.25 -17.28
CA GLU A 80 0.78 -21.08 -18.19
C GLU A 80 0.33 -22.56 -18.22
N ASP A 81 -0.05 -23.12 -17.07
CA ASP A 81 -0.45 -24.53 -16.88
C ASP A 81 -1.97 -24.70 -16.64
N ASN A 82 -2.77 -23.66 -16.89
CA ASN A 82 -4.22 -23.66 -16.63
C ASN A 82 -4.57 -23.97 -15.15
N ASP A 83 -3.65 -23.67 -14.23
CA ASP A 83 -3.87 -23.76 -12.78
C ASP A 83 -3.22 -22.60 -12.04
N TYR A 84 -3.81 -22.23 -10.92
CA TYR A 84 -3.33 -21.13 -10.09
C TYR A 84 -2.01 -21.55 -9.40
N PRO A 85 -0.96 -20.71 -9.39
CA PRO A 85 0.31 -21.05 -8.76
C PRO A 85 0.18 -21.15 -7.23
N GLU A 86 -0.02 -22.37 -6.73
CA GLU A 86 -0.12 -22.67 -5.29
C GLU A 86 1.25 -22.93 -4.62
N ILE A 87 2.36 -22.79 -5.34
CA ILE A 87 3.70 -23.04 -4.81
C ILE A 87 4.62 -21.86 -5.18
N GLU A 88 5.25 -21.28 -4.17
CA GLU A 88 6.24 -20.21 -4.35
C GLU A 88 7.61 -20.67 -3.83
N SER A 89 8.67 -20.40 -4.58
CA SER A 89 10.05 -20.70 -4.19
C SER A 89 10.75 -19.44 -3.70
N ILE A 90 11.10 -19.40 -2.42
CA ILE A 90 11.87 -18.30 -1.82
C ILE A 90 13.32 -18.72 -1.66
N LYS A 91 14.24 -17.92 -2.20
CA LYS A 91 15.68 -18.15 -2.04
C LYS A 91 16.12 -17.83 -0.61
N LEU A 92 16.73 -18.81 0.05
CA LEU A 92 17.30 -18.71 1.38
C LEU A 92 18.79 -18.36 1.33
N GLY A 93 19.08 -17.07 1.58
CA GLY A 93 20.43 -16.53 1.64
C GLY A 93 21.19 -16.62 0.32
N THR A 94 22.52 -16.54 0.39
CA THR A 94 23.41 -16.56 -0.78
C THR A 94 23.75 -17.97 -1.27
N SER A 95 23.39 -19.01 -0.50
CA SER A 95 23.80 -20.40 -0.76
C SER A 95 23.00 -21.10 -1.87
N GLY A 96 22.01 -20.43 -2.47
CA GLY A 96 21.15 -21.00 -3.51
C GLY A 96 20.16 -22.05 -3.01
N LYS A 97 19.99 -22.17 -1.69
CA LYS A 97 18.93 -23.01 -1.11
C LYS A 97 17.58 -22.34 -1.35
N GLU A 98 16.56 -23.14 -1.62
CA GLU A 98 15.21 -22.66 -1.87
C GLU A 98 14.25 -23.25 -0.83
N LEU A 99 13.35 -22.41 -0.34
CA LEU A 99 12.23 -22.78 0.51
C LEU A 99 10.98 -22.76 -0.35
N LEU A 100 10.37 -23.93 -0.50
CA LEU A 100 9.07 -24.05 -1.15
C LEU A 100 7.98 -23.76 -0.14
N ILE A 101 7.13 -22.79 -0.45
CA ILE A 101 5.98 -22.41 0.36
C ILE A 101 4.72 -22.81 -0.40
N VAL A 102 3.86 -23.58 0.26
CA VAL A 102 2.54 -23.91 -0.27
C VAL A 102 1.56 -22.79 0.08
N LEU A 103 1.04 -22.15 -0.95
CA LEU A 103 0.05 -21.08 -0.89
C LEU A 103 -1.34 -21.71 -0.98
N LEU A 104 -2.04 -21.80 0.15
CA LEU A 104 -3.41 -22.29 0.19
C LEU A 104 -4.32 -21.47 -0.74
N ARG A 105 -4.76 -22.06 -1.86
CA ARG A 105 -5.60 -21.39 -2.88
C ARG A 105 -6.80 -20.67 -2.30
N HIS A 106 -7.57 -21.34 -1.44
CA HIS A 106 -8.76 -20.74 -0.83
C HIS A 106 -8.50 -19.48 0.01
N LYS A 107 -7.24 -19.17 0.36
CA LYS A 107 -6.86 -17.90 1.01
C LYS A 107 -6.18 -16.95 0.04
N TRP A 108 -5.23 -17.44 -0.74
CA TRP A 108 -4.38 -16.59 -1.58
C TRP A 108 -5.09 -16.14 -2.84
N PHE A 109 -5.82 -17.03 -3.51
CA PHE A 109 -6.59 -16.68 -4.70
C PHE A 109 -7.62 -15.58 -4.40
N LEU A 110 -8.41 -15.75 -3.32
CA LEU A 110 -9.39 -14.74 -2.92
C LEU A 110 -8.75 -13.38 -2.64
N ARG A 111 -7.59 -13.36 -1.97
CA ARG A 111 -6.86 -12.11 -1.71
C ARG A 111 -6.30 -11.51 -2.99
N ALA A 112 -5.81 -12.33 -3.91
CA ALA A 112 -5.27 -11.88 -5.17
C ALA A 112 -6.37 -11.23 -6.03
N VAL A 113 -7.56 -11.85 -6.10
CA VAL A 113 -8.76 -11.26 -6.73
C VAL A 113 -9.09 -9.90 -6.13
N GLN A 114 -9.22 -9.80 -4.81
CA GLN A 114 -9.54 -8.53 -4.15
C GLN A 114 -8.47 -7.46 -4.38
N TRP A 115 -7.20 -7.87 -4.41
CA TRP A 115 -6.09 -6.97 -4.66
C TRP A 115 -6.12 -6.41 -6.08
N VAL A 116 -6.35 -7.25 -7.11
CA VAL A 116 -6.43 -6.78 -8.49
C VAL A 116 -7.65 -5.90 -8.73
N GLN A 117 -8.79 -6.24 -8.12
CA GLN A 117 -10.00 -5.41 -8.14
C GLN A 117 -9.73 -4.01 -7.57
N ALA A 118 -9.07 -3.95 -6.42
CA ALA A 118 -8.72 -2.67 -5.80
C ALA A 118 -7.71 -1.87 -6.62
N LEU A 119 -6.71 -2.55 -7.18
CA LEU A 119 -5.64 -1.93 -7.95
C LEU A 119 -6.16 -1.35 -9.28
N ASP A 120 -6.91 -2.14 -10.05
CA ASP A 120 -7.53 -1.69 -11.30
C ASP A 120 -8.47 -0.52 -11.06
N LEU A 121 -9.33 -0.58 -10.04
CA LEU A 121 -10.21 0.53 -9.67
C LEU A 121 -9.41 1.79 -9.32
N LEU A 122 -8.36 1.65 -8.50
CA LEU A 122 -7.51 2.78 -8.11
C LEU A 122 -6.82 3.41 -9.33
N THR A 123 -6.30 2.58 -10.24
CA THR A 123 -5.68 3.03 -11.48
C THR A 123 -6.66 3.81 -12.35
N ARG A 124 -7.90 3.33 -12.50
CA ARG A 124 -8.96 4.05 -13.24
C ARG A 124 -9.32 5.38 -12.59
N CYS A 125 -9.50 5.40 -11.26
CA CYS A 125 -9.79 6.63 -10.54
C CYS A 125 -8.67 7.67 -10.70
N LEU A 126 -7.40 7.25 -10.67
CA LEU A 126 -6.26 8.14 -10.86
C LEU A 126 -6.21 8.72 -12.29
N HIS A 127 -6.48 7.91 -13.31
CA HIS A 127 -6.55 8.40 -14.69
C HIS A 127 -7.67 9.42 -14.90
N GLU A 128 -8.86 9.17 -14.36
CA GLU A 128 -9.99 10.11 -14.45
C GLU A 128 -9.68 11.45 -13.75
N LEU A 129 -8.97 11.41 -12.62
CA LEU A 129 -8.55 12.62 -11.90
C LEU A 129 -7.51 13.44 -12.70
N GLU A 130 -6.56 12.77 -13.37
CA GLU A 130 -5.58 13.44 -14.23
C GLU A 130 -6.25 14.14 -15.43
N GLU A 131 -7.23 13.49 -16.06
CA GLU A 131 -7.98 14.07 -17.19
C GLU A 131 -8.86 15.26 -16.78
N ALA A 132 -9.48 15.19 -15.60
CA ALA A 132 -10.28 16.28 -15.05
C ALA A 132 -9.43 17.53 -14.74
N MET A 133 -8.16 17.35 -14.36
CA MET A 133 -7.23 18.45 -14.07
C MET A 133 -6.52 19.00 -15.32
N GLY A 134 -6.34 18.18 -16.37
CA GLY A 134 -5.70 18.59 -17.63
C GLY A 134 -6.62 19.37 -18.60
N SER A 135 -7.89 19.55 -18.26
CA SER A 135 -8.89 20.19 -19.14
C SER A 135 -9.09 21.71 -18.92
N ASP A 136 -8.32 22.36 -18.05
CA ASP A 136 -8.45 23.80 -17.73
C ASP A 136 -7.45 24.72 -18.48
N ASP A 137 -6.67 24.21 -19.44
CA ASP A 137 -5.72 25.02 -20.21
C ASP A 137 -6.34 25.55 -21.53
N GLY A 138 -6.91 26.76 -21.44
CA GLY A 138 -6.71 27.80 -22.46
C GLY A 138 -7.69 27.88 -23.64
N HIS A 139 -8.91 28.37 -23.41
CA HIS A 139 -9.62 29.15 -24.43
C HIS A 139 -9.47 30.65 -24.13
N ALA A 140 -8.27 31.17 -24.35
CA ALA A 140 -8.07 32.62 -24.47
C ALA A 140 -8.65 33.04 -25.83
N ASP A 141 -9.87 33.56 -25.77
CA ASP A 141 -10.57 34.22 -26.87
C ASP A 141 -9.76 35.45 -27.31
N GLU A 142 -8.96 35.30 -28.37
CA GLU A 142 -8.39 36.43 -29.14
C GLU A 142 -9.52 37.10 -29.95
N SER A 143 -10.44 37.73 -29.23
CA SER A 143 -11.38 38.71 -29.77
C SER A 143 -11.00 40.06 -29.22
N SER A 144 -10.10 40.79 -29.89
CA SER A 144 -10.07 42.26 -29.98
C SER A 144 -8.76 42.73 -30.62
N GLU A 145 -8.78 43.03 -31.92
CA GLU A 145 -8.09 44.19 -32.50
C GLU A 145 -8.44 44.29 -33.99
N ASN A 146 -9.55 44.98 -34.26
CA ASN A 146 -9.81 45.61 -35.56
C ASN A 146 -10.69 46.83 -35.28
N GLU A 147 -10.06 47.97 -35.03
CA GLU A 147 -10.48 49.31 -35.53
C GLU A 147 -9.38 50.35 -35.32
#